data_AF-A0A938KEF5-F1
#
_entry.id   AF-A0A938KEF5-F1
#
_cell.length_a   1.000
_cell.length_b   1.000
_cell.length_c   1.000
_cell.angle_alpha   90.00
_cell.angle_beta   90.00
_cell.angle_gamma   90.00
#
_symmetry.space_group_name_H-M   'P 1'
#
loop_
_entity.id
_entity.type
_entity.pdbx_description
1 polymer ?
#
loop_
_entity_poly.entity_id
_entity_poly.type
_entity_poly.pdbx_seq_one_letter_code
_entity_poly.pdbx_strand_id
1 'polypeptide(L)' 'MKSHRFLTDATQADSLPAISSSKDVTDAHLVRLAASHGLKLATLDDDLAKKSWASGIAENPL' A
#
# COMPACT_ATOMS: atom_id res chain seq x y z
N MET A 1 2.69 21.94 -14.25
CA MET A 1 3.49 20.69 -14.18
C MET A 1 3.05 19.93 -12.93
N LYS A 2 2.66 18.65 -13.04
CA LYS A 2 2.44 17.84 -11.83
C LYS A 2 3.83 17.57 -11.23
N SER A 3 4.11 18.19 -10.09
CA SER A 3 5.34 17.96 -9.34
C SER A 3 5.23 16.61 -8.61
N HIS A 4 6.27 15.79 -8.71
CA HIS A 4 6.39 14.55 -7.95
C HIS A 4 7.16 14.83 -6.66
N ARG A 5 6.83 14.10 -5.59
CA ARG A 5 7.51 14.18 -4.31
C ARG A 5 7.96 12.78 -3.90
N PHE A 6 9.25 12.62 -3.59
CA PHE A 6 9.74 11.41 -2.96
C PHE A 6 9.20 11.32 -1.52
N LEU A 7 8.74 10.13 -1.14
CA LEU A 7 8.34 9.86 0.23
C LEU A 7 9.51 9.19 0.95
N THR A 8 9.80 9.66 2.16
CA THR A 8 10.70 8.94 3.06
C THR A 8 10.04 7.63 3.45
N ASP A 9 10.77 6.53 3.28
CA ASP A 9 10.35 5.22 3.75
C ASP A 9 10.97 4.94 5.13
N ALA A 10 10.11 4.99 6.15
CA ALA A 10 10.45 4.61 7.52
C ALA A 10 9.59 3.42 7.98
N THR A 11 9.04 2.65 7.04
CA THR A 11 8.14 1.53 7.30
C THR A 11 8.89 0.45 8.07
N GLN A 12 8.44 0.17 9.28
CA GLN A 12 9.01 -0.92 10.08
C GLN A 12 8.38 -2.25 9.66
N ALA A 13 9.19 -3.30 9.55
CA ALA A 13 8.73 -4.61 9.11
C ALA A 13 7.65 -5.19 10.05
N ASP A 14 7.72 -4.88 11.35
CA ASP A 14 6.73 -5.28 12.36
C ASP A 14 5.40 -4.51 12.26
N SER A 15 5.36 -3.42 11.48
CA SER A 15 4.16 -2.64 11.21
C SER A 15 3.36 -3.15 10.02
N LEU A 16 3.87 -4.17 9.32
CA LEU A 16 3.16 -4.83 8.23
C LEU A 16 2.01 -5.69 8.79
N PRO A 17 0.88 -5.79 8.07
CA PRO A 17 -0.20 -6.69 8.43
C PRO A 17 0.27 -8.15 8.43
N ALA A 18 -0.46 -9.01 9.13
CA ALA A 18 -0.29 -10.45 8.99
C ALA A 18 -0.68 -10.88 7.57
N ILE A 19 0.32 -11.26 6.78
CA ILE A 19 0.16 -11.74 5.40
C ILE A 19 0.24 -13.27 5.36
N SER A 20 -0.55 -13.88 4.48
CA SER A 20 -0.63 -15.34 4.33
C SER A 20 0.38 -15.91 3.33
N SER A 21 1.04 -15.04 2.55
CA SER A 21 1.97 -15.40 1.49
C SER A 21 3.11 -14.39 1.42
N SER A 22 4.34 -14.88 1.19
CA SER A 22 5.49 -14.01 0.96
C SER A 22 5.37 -13.17 -0.32
N LYS A 23 4.47 -13.54 -1.23
CA LYS A 23 4.18 -12.75 -2.44
C LYS A 23 3.51 -11.41 -2.11
N ASP A 24 2.80 -11.33 -0.99
CA ASP A 24 2.04 -10.14 -0.59
C ASP A 24 2.92 -9.11 0.16
N VAL A 25 4.21 -9.39 0.40
CA VAL A 25 5.11 -8.53 1.20
C VAL A 25 5.25 -7.14 0.58
N THR A 26 5.50 -7.07 -0.72
CA THR A 26 5.70 -5.78 -1.42
C THR A 26 4.43 -4.96 -1.39
N ASP A 27 3.28 -5.59 -1.63
CA ASP A 27 1.99 -4.90 -1.62
C ASP A 27 1.64 -4.40 -0.23
N ALA A 28 1.84 -5.23 0.80
CA ALA A 28 1.66 -4.85 2.19
C ALA A 28 2.56 -3.67 2.58
N HIS A 29 3.81 -3.65 2.09
CA HIS A 29 4.73 -2.53 2.28
C HIS A 29 4.24 -1.24 1.63
N LEU A 30 3.84 -1.29 0.37
CA LEU A 30 3.34 -0.13 -0.36
C LEU A 30 2.04 0.43 0.25
N VAL A 31 1.12 -0.44 0.66
CA VAL A 31 -0.09 -0.06 1.38
C VAL A 31 0.27 0.62 2.70
N ARG A 32 1.20 0.05 3.47
CA ARG A 32 1.60 0.61 4.76
C ARG A 32 2.27 1.98 4.60
N LEU A 33 3.15 2.12 3.60
CA LEU A 33 3.80 3.38 3.27
C LEU A 33 2.75 4.45 2.90
N ALA A 34 1.82 4.13 2.00
CA ALA A 34 0.74 5.05 1.62
C ALA A 34 -0.10 5.48 2.83
N ALA A 35 -0.51 4.53 3.66
CA ALA A 35 -1.28 4.79 4.87
C ALA A 35 -0.55 5.71 5.86
N SER A 36 0.77 5.49 6.07
CA SER A 36 1.57 6.31 6.99
C SER A 36 1.71 7.77 6.55
N HIS A 37 1.59 8.04 5.25
CA HIS A 37 1.62 9.39 4.68
C HIS A 37 0.21 9.97 4.43
N GLY A 38 -0.86 9.27 4.82
CA GLY A 38 -2.24 9.70 4.59
C GLY A 38 -2.63 9.74 3.12
N LEU A 39 -2.04 8.87 2.30
CA LEU A 39 -2.25 8.78 0.86
C LEU A 39 -3.02 7.51 0.47
N LYS A 40 -3.51 7.47 -0.77
CA LYS A 40 -4.04 6.26 -1.42
C LYS A 40 -2.98 5.60 -2.29
N LEU A 41 -3.01 4.27 -2.34
CA LEU A 41 -2.25 3.48 -3.30
C LEU A 41 -3.14 3.21 -4.51
N ALA A 42 -2.91 3.95 -5.60
CA ALA A 42 -3.54 3.65 -6.88
C ALA A 42 -2.91 2.38 -7.48
N THR A 43 -3.71 1.36 -7.74
CA THR A 43 -3.27 0.07 -8.28
C THR A 43 -4.30 -0.50 -9.25
N LEU A 44 -3.85 -1.20 -10.30
CA LEU A 44 -4.74 -1.95 -11.20
C LEU A 44 -4.98 -3.40 -10.73
N ASP A 45 -4.38 -3.79 -9.60
CA ASP A 45 -4.62 -5.08 -8.96
C ASP A 45 -5.89 -4.99 -8.09
N ASP A 46 -7.01 -5.43 -8.65
CA ASP A 46 -8.28 -5.48 -7.94
C ASP A 46 -8.28 -6.49 -6.78
N ASP A 47 -7.45 -7.53 -6.84
CA ASP A 47 -7.38 -8.51 -5.76
C ASP A 47 -6.65 -7.96 -4.56
N LEU A 48 -5.62 -7.13 -4.78
CA LEU A 48 -5.00 -6.32 -3.73
C LEU A 48 -6.03 -5.42 -3.05
N ALA A 49 -6.84 -4.68 -3.81
CA ALA A 49 -7.86 -3.78 -3.24
C ALA A 49 -8.92 -4.51 -2.38
N LYS A 50 -9.13 -5.81 -2.62
CA LYS A 50 -10.04 -6.66 -1.82
C LYS A 50 -9.41 -7.24 -0.56
N LYS A 51 -8.08 -7.17 -0.39
CA LYS A 51 -7.42 -7.65 0.83
C LYS A 51 -7.88 -6.81 2.03
N SER A 52 -8.21 -7.46 3.14
CA SER A 52 -8.71 -6.76 4.34
C SER A 52 -7.72 -5.72 4.87
N TRP A 53 -6.41 -5.98 4.75
CA TRP A 53 -5.36 -5.06 5.17
C TRP A 53 -5.07 -3.91 4.19
N ALA A 54 -5.63 -3.97 2.97
CA ALA A 54 -5.49 -2.92 1.95
C ALA A 54 -6.75 -2.05 1.81
N SER A 55 -7.87 -2.49 2.39
CA SER A 55 -9.17 -1.85 2.27
C SER A 55 -9.13 -0.36 2.66
N GLY A 56 -9.66 0.48 1.78
CA GLY A 56 -9.70 1.93 1.98
C GLY A 56 -8.37 2.65 1.71
N ILE A 57 -7.26 1.94 1.52
CA ILE A 57 -5.96 2.51 1.16
C ILE A 57 -5.59 2.21 -0.29
N ALA A 58 -5.69 0.96 -0.72
CA ALA A 58 -5.51 0.58 -2.12
C ALA A 58 -6.82 0.76 -2.89
N GLU A 59 -6.75 1.38 -4.06
CA GLU A 59 -7.90 1.60 -4.92
C GLU A 59 -7.54 1.50 -6.40
N ASN A 60 -8.47 0.96 -7.19
CA ASN A 60 -8.38 1.01 -8.64
C ASN A 60 -8.92 2.36 -9.13
N PRO A 61 -8.08 3.18 -9.81
CA PRO A 61 -8.47 4.52 -10.24
C PRO A 61 -9.28 4.53 -11.56
N LEU A 62 -9.56 3.36 -12.16
CA LEU A 62 -10.31 3.21 -13.42
C LEU A 62 -11.82 3.00 -13.19
#